data_AF-A0A0A7LCM5-F1
#
_entry.id   AF-A0A0A7LCM5-F1
#
_cell.length_a   1.000
_cell.length_b   1.000
_cell.length_c   1.000
_cell.angle_alpha   90.00
_cell.angle_beta   90.00
_cell.angle_gamma   90.00
#
_symmetry.space_group_name_H-M   'P 1'
#
loop_
_entity.id
_entity.type
_entity.pdbx_description
1 polymer ?
#
loop_
_entity_poly.entity_id
_entity_poly.type
_entity_poly.pdbx_seq_one_letter_code
_entity_poly.pdbx_strand_id
1 'polypeptide(L)'
;MGDIYVRSSCIGRIDTDGTVYEKRTSWDENRIGRVDTDGTVYEGGSLWDENCVGRVDNEGIVYERDSSWNELCVGRVYANGTVYGGSHGCGRAGSVSGNEIFAGGAALLLLFQKFEGMQSGIIYEGPSLDPVGRVDVGGVIYDWSSQCSVGMVNLVAGIVYEGSSENPIGGVDREGNIYRGTSGIPIGRVDKEGNIYEGVSGIPIGRVGGGNIAAGGAALLLLLR
;
A
#
# COMPACT_ATOMS: atom_id res chain seq x y z
N MET A 1 -8.61 -17.64 -16.84
CA MET A 1 -7.83 -16.43 -17.19
C MET A 1 -8.58 -15.21 -16.73
N GLY A 2 -7.87 -14.20 -16.24
CA GLY A 2 -8.47 -12.95 -15.81
C GLY A 2 -7.45 -11.85 -15.59
N ASP A 3 -7.94 -10.62 -15.61
CA ASP A 3 -7.12 -9.42 -15.61
C ASP A 3 -7.05 -8.81 -14.22
N ILE A 4 -5.87 -8.30 -13.86
CA ILE A 4 -5.54 -7.67 -12.59
C ILE A 4 -5.55 -6.14 -12.78
N TYR A 5 -6.26 -5.43 -11.91
CA TYR A 5 -6.46 -3.98 -12.00
C TYR A 5 -6.06 -3.24 -10.73
N VAL A 6 -5.44 -2.08 -10.93
CA VAL A 6 -5.20 -1.05 -9.91
C VAL A 6 -5.78 0.26 -10.41
N ARG A 7 -6.69 0.89 -9.65
CA ARG A 7 -7.36 2.16 -10.02
C ARG A 7 -7.93 2.13 -11.45
N SER A 8 -8.52 1.00 -11.85
CA SER A 8 -9.10 0.75 -13.18
C SER A 8 -8.11 0.58 -14.34
N SER A 9 -6.80 0.59 -14.07
CA SER A 9 -5.76 0.23 -15.05
C SER A 9 -5.42 -1.24 -14.94
N CYS A 10 -5.47 -1.97 -16.06
CA CYS A 10 -5.01 -3.36 -16.12
C CYS A 10 -3.47 -3.38 -16.04
N ILE A 11 -2.93 -4.02 -15.01
CA ILE A 11 -1.48 -4.10 -14.75
C ILE A 11 -0.91 -5.50 -14.99
N GLY A 12 -1.76 -6.50 -15.14
CA GLY A 12 -1.32 -7.88 -15.26
C GLY A 12 -2.48 -8.83 -15.51
N ARG A 13 -2.13 -10.11 -15.56
CA ARG A 13 -3.01 -11.18 -15.98
C ARG A 13 -2.64 -12.47 -15.27
N ILE A 14 -3.64 -13.27 -14.93
CA ILE A 14 -3.45 -14.60 -14.38
C ILE A 14 -4.13 -15.64 -15.27
N ASP A 15 -3.39 -16.70 -15.57
CA ASP A 15 -3.88 -17.84 -16.31
C ASP A 15 -4.61 -18.85 -15.41
N THR A 16 -5.40 -19.72 -16.03
CA THR A 16 -6.18 -20.74 -15.32
C THR A 16 -5.30 -21.75 -14.58
N ASP A 17 -4.04 -21.90 -14.99
CA ASP A 17 -3.04 -22.76 -14.33
C ASP A 17 -2.34 -22.06 -13.15
N GLY A 18 -2.72 -20.82 -12.82
CA GLY A 18 -2.15 -20.04 -11.73
C GLY A 18 -0.91 -19.24 -12.12
N THR A 19 -0.42 -19.32 -13.37
CA THR A 19 0.71 -18.51 -13.84
C THR A 19 0.33 -17.04 -13.96
N VAL A 20 1.20 -16.15 -13.50
CA VAL A 20 0.93 -14.71 -13.44
C VAL A 20 1.93 -13.92 -14.26
N TYR A 21 1.40 -12.95 -15.01
CA TYR A 21 2.13 -12.12 -15.97
C TYR A 21 1.98 -10.62 -15.68
N GLU A 22 3.09 -9.89 -15.78
CA GLU A 22 3.12 -8.43 -15.85
C GLU A 22 2.74 -8.00 -17.27
N LYS A 23 1.85 -7.01 -17.39
CA LYS A 23 1.48 -6.45 -18.69
C LYS A 23 2.27 -5.18 -18.97
N ARG A 24 3.28 -5.25 -19.84
CA ARG A 24 4.05 -4.08 -20.29
C ARG A 24 3.48 -3.46 -21.56
N THR A 25 3.02 -4.29 -22.51
CA THR A 25 2.26 -3.88 -23.71
C THR A 25 1.26 -4.97 -24.11
N SER A 26 0.39 -4.72 -25.09
CA SER A 26 -0.61 -5.71 -25.57
C SER A 26 -0.02 -7.00 -26.17
N TRP A 27 1.30 -7.07 -26.36
CA TRP A 27 2.00 -8.18 -27.03
C TRP A 27 3.19 -8.71 -26.25
N ASP A 28 3.48 -8.13 -25.08
CA ASP A 28 4.65 -8.47 -24.26
C ASP A 28 4.19 -8.68 -22.82
N GLU A 29 4.07 -9.94 -22.46
CA GLU A 29 3.68 -10.42 -21.15
C GLU A 29 4.86 -11.17 -20.55
N ASN A 30 5.40 -10.64 -19.46
CA ASN A 30 6.51 -11.29 -18.77
C ASN A 30 5.97 -12.10 -17.59
N ARG A 31 6.35 -13.36 -17.49
CA ARG A 31 5.99 -14.19 -16.33
C ARG A 31 6.71 -13.63 -15.10
N ILE A 32 5.94 -13.44 -14.03
CA ILE A 32 6.46 -12.87 -12.79
C ILE A 32 6.22 -13.79 -11.58
N GLY A 33 5.33 -14.76 -11.70
CA GLY A 33 5.15 -15.74 -10.63
C GLY A 33 4.06 -16.75 -10.93
N ARG A 34 3.65 -17.48 -9.90
CA ARG A 34 2.52 -18.41 -9.94
C ARG A 34 1.84 -18.51 -8.59
N VAL A 35 0.59 -18.98 -8.61
CA VAL A 35 -0.13 -19.36 -7.40
C VAL A 35 -0.61 -20.79 -7.51
N ASP A 36 -0.35 -21.56 -6.47
CA ASP A 36 -0.80 -22.94 -6.34
C ASP A 36 -2.27 -23.05 -5.96
N THR A 37 -2.85 -24.21 -6.22
CA THR A 37 -4.26 -24.51 -5.88
C THR A 37 -4.52 -24.49 -4.38
N ASP A 38 -3.50 -24.63 -3.54
CA ASP A 38 -3.58 -24.52 -2.08
C ASP A 38 -3.49 -23.08 -1.58
N GLY A 39 -3.35 -22.11 -2.49
CA GLY A 39 -3.23 -20.69 -2.18
C GLY A 39 -1.80 -20.22 -1.93
N THR A 40 -0.77 -21.07 -2.05
CA THR A 40 0.63 -20.68 -1.90
C THR A 40 1.11 -19.85 -3.08
N VAL A 41 1.84 -18.78 -2.82
CA VAL A 41 2.21 -17.77 -3.81
C VAL A 41 3.71 -17.73 -3.98
N TYR A 42 4.14 -17.74 -5.25
CA TYR A 42 5.53 -17.75 -5.63
C TYR A 42 5.86 -16.58 -6.57
N GLU A 43 7.01 -15.98 -6.33
CA GLU A 43 7.64 -14.98 -7.20
C GLU A 43 8.79 -15.61 -7.97
N GLY A 44 8.88 -15.37 -9.28
CA GLY A 44 9.98 -15.86 -10.11
C GLY A 44 9.68 -15.82 -11.61
N GLY A 45 10.68 -15.46 -12.41
CA GLY A 45 10.56 -15.42 -13.87
C GLY A 45 10.55 -16.80 -14.53
N SER A 46 11.12 -17.81 -13.87
CA SER A 46 11.18 -19.20 -14.34
C SER A 46 10.65 -20.16 -13.27
N LEU A 47 10.35 -21.42 -13.61
CA LEU A 47 9.95 -22.47 -12.64
C LEU A 47 11.11 -22.93 -11.75
N TRP A 48 12.34 -22.54 -12.09
CA TRP A 48 13.56 -22.99 -11.41
C TRP A 48 14.07 -21.97 -10.37
N ASP A 49 13.54 -20.74 -10.42
CA ASP A 49 13.99 -19.61 -9.61
C ASP A 49 12.82 -18.99 -8.82
N GLU A 50 11.89 -19.84 -8.37
CA GLU A 50 10.73 -19.39 -7.63
C GLU A 50 10.97 -19.33 -6.14
N ASN A 51 10.58 -18.23 -5.52
CA ASN A 51 10.57 -18.06 -4.07
C ASN A 51 9.15 -18.00 -3.56
N CYS A 52 8.86 -18.79 -2.53
CA CYS A 52 7.59 -18.67 -1.81
C CYS A 52 7.57 -17.33 -1.07
N VAL A 53 6.59 -16.49 -1.38
CA VAL A 53 6.49 -15.13 -0.85
C VAL A 53 5.26 -14.92 0.03
N GLY A 54 4.31 -15.85 0.01
CA GLY A 54 3.11 -15.75 0.84
C GLY A 54 2.09 -16.83 0.55
N ARG A 55 0.89 -16.66 1.11
CA ARG A 55 -0.27 -17.51 0.83
C ARG A 55 -1.59 -16.75 0.99
N VAL A 56 -2.64 -17.27 0.37
CA VAL A 56 -4.03 -16.86 0.63
C VAL A 56 -4.78 -18.04 1.20
N ASP A 57 -5.53 -17.82 2.29
CA ASP A 57 -6.37 -18.87 2.86
C ASP A 57 -7.77 -18.96 2.23
N ASN A 58 -8.53 -19.97 2.65
CA ASN A 58 -9.88 -20.23 2.17
C ASN A 58 -10.90 -19.13 2.55
N GLU A 59 -10.57 -18.26 3.51
CA GLU A 59 -11.41 -17.12 3.90
C GLU A 59 -11.04 -15.84 3.12
N GLY A 60 -10.03 -15.93 2.25
CA GLY A 60 -9.50 -14.86 1.42
C GLY A 60 -8.47 -13.99 2.13
N ILE A 61 -7.95 -14.37 3.31
CA ILE A 61 -6.93 -13.61 4.03
C ILE A 61 -5.57 -13.87 3.39
N VAL A 62 -4.83 -12.79 3.13
CA VAL A 62 -3.51 -12.83 2.48
C VAL A 62 -2.42 -12.67 3.52
N TYR A 63 -1.46 -13.58 3.49
CA TYR A 63 -0.31 -13.60 4.36
C TYR A 63 0.97 -13.43 3.56
N GLU A 64 1.80 -12.46 3.95
CA GLU A 64 3.20 -12.38 3.51
C GLU A 64 4.02 -13.36 4.37
N ARG A 65 4.98 -14.04 3.73
CA ARG A 65 5.94 -14.89 4.41
C ARG A 65 7.28 -14.17 4.53
N ASP A 66 7.83 -14.09 5.74
CA ASP A 66 9.19 -13.59 5.95
C ASP A 66 10.25 -14.71 5.84
N SER A 67 11.53 -14.33 5.87
CA SER A 67 12.68 -15.26 5.80
C SER A 67 12.77 -16.24 6.97
N SER A 68 11.94 -16.08 8.01
CA SER A 68 11.88 -16.89 9.22
C SER A 68 10.62 -17.75 9.29
N TRP A 69 9.87 -17.87 8.19
CA TRP A 69 8.61 -18.63 8.09
C TRP A 69 7.46 -18.07 8.94
N ASN A 70 7.56 -16.80 9.38
CA ASN A 70 6.41 -16.13 9.99
C ASN A 70 5.43 -15.70 8.91
N GLU A 71 4.14 -15.66 9.28
CA GLU A 71 3.06 -15.25 8.40
C GLU A 71 2.43 -13.98 8.94
N LEU A 72 2.50 -12.89 8.17
CA LEU A 72 1.91 -11.61 8.52
C LEU A 72 0.68 -11.37 7.65
N CYS A 73 -0.46 -11.08 8.28
CA CYS A 73 -1.66 -10.67 7.55
C CYS A 73 -1.43 -9.31 6.87
N VAL A 74 -1.48 -9.30 5.54
CA VAL A 74 -1.23 -8.12 4.69
C VAL A 74 -2.45 -7.69 3.88
N GLY A 75 -3.54 -8.47 3.88
CA GLY A 75 -4.73 -8.08 3.15
C GLY A 75 -5.84 -9.13 3.13
N ARG A 76 -6.88 -8.83 2.35
CA ARG A 76 -8.01 -9.71 2.09
C ARG A 76 -8.50 -9.60 0.65
N VAL A 77 -8.91 -10.73 0.09
CA VAL A 77 -9.56 -10.85 -1.20
C VAL A 77 -11.00 -11.29 -0.97
N TYR A 78 -11.95 -10.57 -1.54
CA TYR A 78 -13.36 -10.91 -1.48
C TYR A 78 -13.77 -11.74 -2.69
N ALA A 79 -14.82 -12.56 -2.54
CA ALA A 79 -15.33 -13.44 -3.59
C ALA A 79 -15.73 -12.70 -4.88
N ASN A 80 -16.02 -11.40 -4.80
CA ASN A 80 -16.29 -10.55 -5.98
C ASN A 80 -15.01 -10.05 -6.69
N GLY A 81 -13.83 -10.53 -6.31
CA GLY A 81 -12.54 -10.14 -6.86
C GLY A 81 -11.98 -8.83 -6.32
N THR A 82 -12.61 -8.19 -5.32
CA THR A 82 -12.09 -6.96 -4.71
C THR A 82 -10.96 -7.28 -3.74
N VAL A 83 -9.84 -6.55 -3.85
CA VAL A 83 -8.65 -6.74 -3.02
C VAL A 83 -8.47 -5.56 -2.08
N TYR A 84 -8.26 -5.84 -0.80
CA TYR A 84 -7.92 -4.86 0.21
C TYR A 84 -6.57 -5.19 0.86
N GLY A 85 -5.74 -4.17 1.07
CA GLY A 85 -4.51 -4.24 1.85
C GLY A 85 -4.74 -3.95 3.33
N GLY A 86 -3.70 -4.28 4.12
CA GLY A 86 -3.67 -4.12 5.57
C GLY A 86 -4.27 -5.32 6.32
N SER A 87 -3.84 -5.48 7.58
CA SER A 87 -4.15 -6.63 8.43
C SER A 87 -5.65 -6.84 8.72
N HIS A 88 -6.49 -5.86 8.33
CA HIS A 88 -7.95 -5.87 8.52
C HIS A 88 -8.74 -5.45 7.25
N GLY A 89 -8.10 -5.45 6.06
CA GLY A 89 -8.79 -5.16 4.80
C GLY A 89 -9.29 -3.72 4.64
N CYS A 90 -8.50 -2.73 5.07
CA CYS A 90 -8.97 -1.35 5.21
C CYS A 90 -8.62 -0.42 4.03
N GLY A 91 -7.74 -0.81 3.09
CA GLY A 91 -7.45 -0.01 1.90
C GLY A 91 -7.70 -0.80 0.62
N ARG A 92 -8.59 -0.35 -0.28
CA ARG A 92 -8.80 -1.07 -1.56
C ARG A 92 -7.52 -1.00 -2.40
N ALA A 93 -6.84 -2.14 -2.53
CA ALA A 93 -5.58 -2.27 -3.25
C ALA A 93 -5.80 -2.48 -4.76
N GLY A 94 -6.91 -3.13 -5.13
CA GLY A 94 -7.20 -3.42 -6.53
C GLY A 94 -8.43 -4.29 -6.73
N SER A 95 -8.52 -4.88 -7.91
CA SER A 95 -9.50 -5.90 -8.22
C SER A 95 -8.99 -6.86 -9.29
N VAL A 96 -9.52 -8.07 -9.31
CA VAL A 96 -9.26 -9.07 -10.34
C VAL A 96 -10.59 -9.48 -10.97
N SER A 97 -10.59 -9.70 -12.29
CA SER A 97 -11.77 -10.16 -13.03
C SER A 97 -11.76 -11.68 -13.21
N GLY A 98 -12.88 -12.38 -12.92
CA GLY A 98 -13.06 -13.83 -13.15
C GLY A 98 -13.59 -14.64 -11.94
N ASN A 99 -13.79 -15.97 -12.11
CA ASN A 99 -14.28 -16.95 -11.11
C ASN A 99 -13.23 -17.54 -10.14
N GLU A 100 -13.43 -17.47 -8.82
CA GLU A 100 -12.81 -18.21 -7.66
C GLU A 100 -11.30 -18.59 -7.64
N ILE A 101 -10.66 -19.02 -8.74
CA ILE A 101 -9.21 -19.29 -8.87
C ILE A 101 -8.35 -18.00 -8.73
N PHE A 102 -8.99 -16.83 -8.74
CA PHE A 102 -8.37 -15.50 -8.78
C PHE A 102 -7.82 -14.96 -7.45
N ALA A 103 -7.96 -15.71 -6.35
CA ALA A 103 -7.32 -15.39 -5.07
C ALA A 103 -5.79 -15.28 -5.19
N GLY A 104 -5.18 -16.00 -6.13
CA GLY A 104 -3.75 -15.95 -6.40
C GLY A 104 -3.24 -14.68 -7.09
N GLY A 105 -4.01 -14.12 -8.03
CA GLY A 105 -3.64 -12.86 -8.69
C GLY A 105 -3.65 -11.66 -7.74
N ALA A 106 -4.45 -11.74 -6.68
CA ALA A 106 -4.54 -10.72 -5.65
C ALA A 106 -3.39 -10.77 -4.63
N ALA A 107 -2.81 -11.94 -4.40
CA ALA A 107 -1.59 -12.05 -3.60
C ALA A 107 -0.40 -11.41 -4.31
N LEU A 108 -0.35 -11.52 -5.64
CA LEU A 108 0.69 -10.90 -6.45
C LEU A 108 0.69 -9.36 -6.36
N LEU A 109 -0.49 -8.77 -6.16
CA LEU A 109 -0.71 -7.34 -5.96
C LEU A 109 -0.16 -6.84 -4.62
N LEU A 110 -0.13 -7.71 -3.62
CA LEU A 110 0.43 -7.46 -2.28
C LEU A 110 1.92 -7.82 -2.21
N LEU A 111 2.41 -8.69 -3.10
CA LEU A 111 3.77 -9.22 -3.08
C LEU A 111 4.72 -8.49 -4.06
N PHE A 112 4.26 -8.04 -5.24
CA PHE A 112 5.05 -7.17 -6.15
C PHE A 112 5.04 -5.68 -5.79
N GLN A 113 4.34 -5.27 -4.75
CA GLN A 113 4.56 -3.94 -4.16
C GLN A 113 6.01 -3.76 -3.63
N LYS A 114 6.85 -4.82 -3.69
CA LYS A 114 8.30 -4.78 -3.54
C LYS A 114 9.10 -4.41 -4.80
N PHE A 115 8.52 -4.33 -6.00
CA PHE A 115 9.29 -3.97 -7.20
C PHE A 115 9.21 -2.47 -7.51
N GLU A 116 10.37 -1.83 -7.34
CA GLU A 116 10.77 -0.52 -7.84
C GLU A 116 10.39 0.69 -6.95
N GLY A 117 10.98 0.75 -5.75
CA GLY A 117 11.42 2.04 -5.16
C GLY A 117 10.42 2.88 -4.36
N MET A 118 9.28 2.36 -3.91
CA MET A 118 8.31 3.12 -3.10
C MET A 118 8.35 2.68 -1.64
N GLN A 119 8.81 3.55 -0.75
CA GLN A 119 9.00 3.25 0.67
C GLN A 119 7.66 3.23 1.43
N SER A 120 7.32 2.08 2.00
CA SER A 120 6.44 1.98 3.18
C SER A 120 7.16 2.63 4.37
N GLY A 121 6.46 3.48 5.12
CA GLY A 121 7.05 4.29 6.19
C GLY A 121 6.29 4.14 7.50
N ILE A 122 7.00 3.93 8.61
CA ILE A 122 6.41 4.03 9.95
C ILE A 122 6.31 5.51 10.32
N ILE A 123 5.17 5.91 10.88
CA ILE A 123 4.88 7.25 11.34
C ILE A 123 5.04 7.25 12.86
N TYR A 124 5.87 8.16 13.35
CA TYR A 124 6.19 8.32 14.75
C TYR A 124 5.66 9.65 15.28
N GLU A 125 5.18 9.64 16.51
CA GLU A 125 4.83 10.85 17.25
C GLU A 125 6.00 11.27 18.15
N GLY A 126 6.28 12.57 18.13
CA GLY A 126 7.28 13.20 18.98
C GLY A 126 8.72 12.68 18.80
N PRO A 127 9.62 13.10 19.70
CA PRO A 127 11.01 12.68 19.69
C PRO A 127 11.22 11.27 20.29
N SER A 128 10.20 10.68 20.94
CA SER A 128 10.28 9.36 21.56
C SER A 128 10.26 8.21 20.56
N LEU A 129 9.97 8.49 19.28
CA LEU A 129 9.83 7.49 18.22
C LEU A 129 8.76 6.44 18.56
N ASP A 130 7.67 6.88 19.21
CA ASP A 130 6.52 6.02 19.44
C ASP A 130 5.71 5.90 18.14
N PRO A 131 5.53 4.69 17.59
CA PRO A 131 4.83 4.52 16.33
C PRO A 131 3.33 4.78 16.53
N VAL A 132 2.80 5.70 15.74
CA VAL A 132 1.37 6.08 15.74
C VAL A 132 0.67 5.72 14.43
N GLY A 133 1.42 5.41 13.37
CA GLY A 133 0.84 4.86 12.17
C GLY A 133 1.85 4.26 11.21
N ARG A 134 1.33 3.86 10.06
CA ARG A 134 2.15 3.45 8.91
C ARG A 134 1.50 3.90 7.62
N VAL A 135 2.32 4.18 6.62
CA VAL A 135 1.91 4.37 5.23
C VAL A 135 2.32 3.15 4.42
N ASP A 136 1.39 2.59 3.65
CA ASP A 136 1.73 1.57 2.66
C ASP A 136 2.16 2.22 1.33
N VAL A 137 2.68 1.40 0.41
CA VAL A 137 3.18 1.92 -0.88
C VAL A 137 2.06 2.41 -1.81
N GLY A 138 0.80 2.05 -1.51
CA GLY A 138 -0.38 2.60 -2.17
C GLY A 138 -0.77 4.00 -1.67
N GLY A 139 -0.11 4.46 -0.60
CA GLY A 139 -0.38 5.71 0.09
C GLY A 139 -1.50 5.60 1.13
N VAL A 140 -1.96 4.41 1.49
CA VAL A 140 -2.97 4.26 2.56
C VAL A 140 -2.29 4.45 3.91
N ILE A 141 -2.92 5.24 4.77
CA ILE A 141 -2.46 5.53 6.12
C ILE A 141 -3.26 4.70 7.11
N TYR A 142 -2.55 3.96 7.95
CA TYR A 142 -3.12 3.14 9.02
C TYR A 142 -2.74 3.69 10.37
N ASP A 143 -3.69 3.69 11.30
CA ASP A 143 -3.42 3.91 12.71
C ASP A 143 -2.69 2.70 13.31
N TRP A 144 -1.67 2.94 14.13
CA TRP A 144 -0.81 1.88 14.65
C TRP A 144 -1.52 0.98 15.66
N SER A 145 -2.42 1.53 16.47
CA SER A 145 -3.10 0.77 17.51
C SER A 145 -4.19 -0.15 16.93
N SER A 146 -5.04 0.40 16.08
CA SER A 146 -6.18 -0.29 15.49
C SER A 146 -5.83 -1.07 14.23
N GLN A 147 -4.72 -0.72 13.57
CA GLN A 147 -4.35 -1.23 12.24
C GLN A 147 -5.45 -0.99 11.19
N CYS A 148 -6.34 -0.02 11.44
CA CYS A 148 -7.39 0.41 10.54
C CYS A 148 -6.90 1.57 9.69
N SER A 149 -7.37 1.64 8.44
CA SER A 149 -7.10 2.80 7.58
C SER A 149 -7.78 4.03 8.15
N VAL A 150 -7.03 5.10 8.32
CA VAL A 150 -7.57 6.42 8.69
C VAL A 150 -7.69 7.35 7.49
N GLY A 151 -7.03 7.01 6.38
CA GLY A 151 -7.10 7.78 5.15
C GLY A 151 -6.11 7.31 4.12
N MET A 152 -5.88 8.15 3.10
CA MET A 152 -4.89 7.88 2.08
C MET A 152 -4.27 9.18 1.57
N VAL A 153 -3.09 9.06 0.98
CA VAL A 153 -2.39 10.13 0.29
C VAL A 153 -2.05 9.70 -1.12
N ASN A 154 -2.34 10.58 -2.07
CA ASN A 154 -1.77 10.45 -3.40
C ASN A 154 -0.29 10.84 -3.33
N LEU A 155 0.61 9.86 -3.32
CA LEU A 155 2.05 10.08 -3.18
C LEU A 155 2.66 10.95 -4.29
N VAL A 156 2.01 11.05 -5.46
CA VAL A 156 2.47 11.87 -6.59
C VAL A 156 1.95 13.30 -6.49
N ALA A 157 0.65 13.45 -6.20
CA ALA A 157 -0.01 14.74 -6.15
C ALA A 157 0.08 15.42 -4.77
N GLY A 158 0.47 14.68 -3.73
CA GLY A 158 0.50 15.13 -2.33
C GLY A 158 -0.88 15.35 -1.71
N ILE A 159 -1.97 14.93 -2.36
CA ILE A 159 -3.35 15.17 -1.89
C ILE A 159 -3.74 14.12 -0.86
N VAL A 160 -4.32 14.54 0.26
CA VAL A 160 -4.69 13.67 1.39
C VAL A 160 -6.21 13.59 1.54
N TYR A 161 -6.70 12.39 1.79
CA TYR A 161 -8.12 12.04 1.95
C TYR A 161 -8.33 11.33 3.30
N GLU A 162 -9.46 11.60 3.95
CA GLU A 162 -9.86 10.92 5.18
C GLU A 162 -10.72 9.69 4.87
N GLY A 163 -10.42 8.57 5.53
CA GLY A 163 -11.07 7.29 5.30
C GLY A 163 -11.10 6.86 3.83
N SER A 164 -12.28 6.44 3.37
CA SER A 164 -12.56 6.06 1.98
C SER A 164 -13.19 7.20 1.14
N SER A 165 -13.15 8.43 1.63
CA SER A 165 -13.74 9.60 0.97
C SER A 165 -12.96 10.01 -0.29
N GLU A 166 -13.68 10.45 -1.33
CA GLU A 166 -13.08 11.12 -2.49
C GLU A 166 -12.85 12.62 -2.25
N ASN A 167 -13.33 13.16 -1.12
CA ASN A 167 -13.12 14.56 -0.78
C ASN A 167 -11.77 14.75 -0.08
N PRO A 168 -10.87 15.57 -0.64
CA PRO A 168 -9.58 15.82 -0.03
C PRO A 168 -9.74 16.69 1.22
N ILE A 169 -9.04 16.31 2.28
CA ILE A 169 -8.99 17.07 3.54
C ILE A 169 -7.79 18.03 3.57
N GLY A 170 -6.89 17.92 2.61
CA GLY A 170 -5.68 18.72 2.55
C GLY A 170 -4.66 18.14 1.58
N GLY A 171 -3.43 18.60 1.70
CA GLY A 171 -2.34 18.08 0.91
C GLY A 171 -0.99 18.63 1.33
N VAL A 172 0.05 18.15 0.68
CA VAL A 172 1.42 18.61 0.87
C VAL A 172 2.04 18.88 -0.48
N ASP A 173 2.70 20.02 -0.59
CA ASP A 173 3.34 20.43 -1.83
C ASP A 173 4.75 19.81 -1.97
N ARG A 174 5.43 20.13 -3.09
CA ARG A 174 6.77 19.62 -3.37
C ARG A 174 7.86 20.21 -2.48
N GLU A 175 7.58 21.32 -1.82
CA GLU A 175 8.48 21.97 -0.87
C GLU A 175 8.30 21.41 0.55
N GLY A 176 7.28 20.56 0.74
CA GLY A 176 6.95 19.91 2.00
C GLY A 176 5.98 20.71 2.86
N ASN A 177 5.38 21.79 2.35
CA ASN A 177 4.39 22.55 3.09
C ASN A 177 3.06 21.80 3.14
N ILE A 178 2.46 21.69 4.33
CA ILE A 178 1.24 20.93 4.59
C ILE A 178 0.06 21.89 4.72
N TYR A 179 -1.02 21.62 3.99
CA TYR A 179 -2.23 22.44 3.92
C TYR A 179 -3.44 21.62 4.36
N ARG A 180 -4.39 22.27 5.05
CA ARG A 180 -5.71 21.70 5.36
C ARG A 180 -6.78 22.40 4.53
N GLY A 181 -7.63 21.61 3.88
CA GLY A 181 -8.66 22.08 2.96
C GLY A 181 -8.07 22.86 1.78
N THR A 182 -8.78 23.89 1.33
CA THR A 182 -8.36 24.79 0.24
C THR A 182 -7.62 26.03 0.73
N SER A 183 -7.20 26.05 2.00
CA SER A 183 -6.44 27.17 2.57
C SER A 183 -5.09 27.28 1.86
N GLY A 184 -4.74 28.49 1.39
CA GLY A 184 -3.40 28.78 0.87
C GLY A 184 -2.34 28.97 1.96
N ILE A 185 -2.72 28.84 3.24
CA ILE A 185 -1.82 28.99 4.38
C ILE A 185 -1.43 27.60 4.89
N PRO A 186 -0.12 27.27 4.93
CA PRO A 186 0.33 25.99 5.44
C PRO A 186 0.15 25.92 6.96
N ILE A 187 -0.32 24.77 7.42
CA ILE A 187 -0.49 24.44 8.84
C ILE A 187 0.73 23.70 9.41
N GLY A 188 1.66 23.30 8.56
CA GLY A 188 2.87 22.58 8.96
C GLY A 188 3.82 22.36 7.79
N ARG A 189 4.89 21.63 8.04
CA ARG A 189 5.86 21.22 7.02
C ARG A 189 6.45 19.84 7.31
N VAL A 190 6.94 19.18 6.26
CA VAL A 190 7.80 18.00 6.33
C VAL A 190 9.14 18.34 5.69
N ASP A 191 10.25 18.01 6.35
CA ASP A 191 11.58 18.13 5.73
C ASP A 191 11.97 16.88 4.92
N LYS A 192 13.14 16.91 4.30
CA LYS A 192 13.63 15.82 3.43
C LYS A 192 14.01 14.57 4.22
N GLU A 193 14.28 14.73 5.51
CA GLU A 193 14.58 13.68 6.47
C GLU A 193 13.31 13.02 7.03
N GLY A 194 12.13 13.56 6.66
CA GLY A 194 10.81 13.06 7.03
C GLY A 194 10.29 13.61 8.37
N ASN A 195 10.95 14.62 8.96
CA ASN A 195 10.49 15.22 10.21
C ASN A 195 9.30 16.14 9.92
N ILE A 196 8.28 16.07 10.77
CA ILE A 196 6.99 16.75 10.63
C ILE A 196 6.93 17.85 11.68
N TYR A 197 6.58 19.06 11.25
CA TYR A 197 6.46 20.24 12.08
C TYR A 197 5.05 20.81 11.94
N GLU A 198 4.47 21.24 13.06
CA GLU A 198 3.23 22.03 13.06
C GLU A 198 3.54 23.53 13.17
N GLY A 199 2.90 24.33 12.32
CA GLY A 199 3.05 25.78 12.28
C GLY A 199 4.49 26.24 11.98
N VAL A 200 4.92 27.29 12.70
CA VAL A 200 6.25 27.90 12.57
C VAL A 200 7.25 27.37 13.61
N SER A 201 6.86 26.36 14.38
CA SER A 201 7.72 25.73 15.38
C SER A 201 8.91 25.04 14.71
N GLY A 202 10.12 25.24 15.26
CA GLY A 202 11.33 24.52 14.85
C GLY A 202 11.46 23.13 15.49
N ILE A 203 10.47 22.71 16.29
CA ILE A 203 10.48 21.42 16.98
C ILE A 203 9.59 20.45 16.19
N PRO A 204 10.11 19.28 15.77
CA PRO A 204 9.31 18.28 15.09
C PRO A 204 8.35 17.62 16.08
N ILE A 205 7.09 17.47 15.66
CA ILE A 205 6.04 16.79 16.40
C ILE A 205 5.86 15.33 15.95
N GLY A 206 6.55 14.93 14.90
CA GLY A 206 6.55 13.56 14.43
C GLY A 206 7.55 13.33 13.32
N ARG A 207 7.62 12.10 12.84
CA ARG A 207 8.52 11.71 11.75
C ARG A 207 7.92 10.58 10.93
N VAL A 208 8.16 10.59 9.62
CA VAL A 208 7.88 9.45 8.74
C VAL A 208 9.17 8.76 8.30
N GLY A 209 9.25 7.45 8.51
CA GLY A 209 10.34 6.62 8.03
C GLY A 209 10.44 6.65 6.50
N GLY A 210 11.66 6.69 5.98
CA GLY A 210 11.95 6.75 4.54
C GLY A 210 12.11 8.17 3.97
N GLY A 211 11.57 9.21 4.62
CA GLY A 211 11.66 10.58 4.11
C GLY A 211 10.62 10.89 3.03
N ASN A 212 9.51 10.14 3.00
CA ASN A 212 8.41 10.40 2.07
C ASN A 212 7.59 11.63 2.54
N ILE A 213 7.88 12.79 1.94
CA ILE A 213 7.24 14.07 2.23
C ILE A 213 5.70 13.98 2.16
N ALA A 214 5.17 13.27 1.17
CA ALA A 214 3.73 13.08 0.99
C ALA A 214 3.09 12.37 2.19
N ALA A 215 3.73 11.29 2.63
CA ALA A 215 3.30 10.54 3.80
C ALA A 215 3.44 11.33 5.11
N GLY A 216 4.47 12.15 5.25
CA GLY A 216 4.63 13.03 6.41
C GLY A 216 3.51 14.07 6.50
N GLY A 217 3.06 14.61 5.36
CA GLY A 217 1.93 15.54 5.32
C GLY A 217 0.62 14.85 5.71
N ALA A 218 0.42 13.63 5.23
CA ALA A 218 -0.73 12.81 5.58
C ALA A 218 -0.75 12.45 7.07
N ALA A 219 0.41 12.13 7.64
CA ALA A 219 0.58 11.87 9.07
C ALA A 219 0.10 13.05 9.93
N LEU A 220 0.48 14.29 9.58
CA LEU A 220 0.00 15.47 10.30
C LEU A 220 -1.52 15.66 10.18
N LEU A 221 -2.09 15.38 9.02
CA LEU A 221 -3.50 15.64 8.78
C LEU A 221 -4.41 14.59 9.44
N LEU A 222 -3.92 13.35 9.56
CA LEU A 222 -4.74 12.19 9.94
C LEU A 222 -4.42 11.62 11.32
N LEU A 223 -3.17 11.70 11.79
CA LEU A 223 -2.71 10.97 12.97
C LEU A 223 -2.19 11.88 14.08
N LEU A 224 -1.38 12.89 13.74
CA LEU A 224 -0.78 13.79 14.71
C LEU A 224 -1.73 14.96 14.97
N ARG A 225 -2.22 15.12 16.20
CA ARG A 225 -3.13 16.21 16.61
C ARG A 225 -2.76 16.77 17.97
#